data_AF-A0A9Q3YLQ1-F1
#
_entry.id   AF-A0A9Q3YLQ1-F1
#
_cell.length_a   1.000
_cell.length_b   1.000
_cell.length_c   1.000
_cell.angle_alpha   90.00
_cell.angle_beta   90.00
_cell.angle_gamma   90.00
#
_symmetry.space_group_name_H-M   'P 1'
#
loop_
_entity.id
_entity.type
_entity.pdbx_description
1 polymer ?
#
loop_
_entity_poly.entity_id
_entity_poly.type
_entity_poly.pdbx_seq_one_letter_code
_entity_poly.pdbx_strand_id
1 'polypeptide(L)'
;MMQLVVTEFKGTTDQLILTDDHLFLFFCKDPDKRYLIDLFSGKHEFFVRYLEADCPLLAAYLPDGNREAAIDIETSVIDELQRQNFISKIEIYDEEVELARPRNHPQDCLITIDMSEAFSAVE
;
A
#
# COMPACT_ATOMS: atom_id res chain seq x y z
N MET A 1 -23.93 7.15 12.08
CA MET A 1 -23.53 8.36 11.33
C MET A 1 -23.26 7.95 9.90
N MET A 2 -23.63 8.75 8.90
CA MET A 2 -23.22 8.52 7.51
C MET A 2 -21.78 9.00 7.37
N GLN A 3 -20.85 8.11 7.01
CA GLN A 3 -19.51 8.51 6.58
C GLN A 3 -19.61 9.25 5.26
N LEU A 4 -18.96 10.40 5.16
CA LEU A 4 -18.92 11.21 3.95
C LEU A 4 -17.72 10.76 3.12
N VAL A 5 -17.98 10.25 1.92
CA VAL A 5 -16.90 9.93 0.98
C VAL A 5 -16.27 11.24 0.51
N VAL A 6 -15.00 11.46 0.87
CA VAL A 6 -14.20 12.63 0.49
C VAL A 6 -13.59 12.41 -0.88
N THR A 7 -13.03 11.22 -1.12
CA THR A 7 -12.40 10.86 -2.39
C THR A 7 -12.54 9.36 -2.63
N GLU A 8 -12.76 8.99 -3.89
CA GLU A 8 -12.80 7.61 -4.33
C GLU A 8 -11.86 7.43 -5.51
N PHE A 9 -10.96 6.46 -5.42
CA PHE A 9 -10.17 5.97 -6.53
C PHE A 9 -10.63 4.54 -6.85
N LYS A 10 -10.89 4.28 -8.13
CA LYS A 10 -11.32 2.98 -8.61
C LYS A 10 -10.41 2.50 -9.74
N GLY A 11 -9.63 1.48 -9.44
CA GLY A 11 -8.81 0.74 -10.40
C GLY A 11 -9.64 -0.26 -11.20
N THR A 12 -8.98 -1.27 -11.78
CA THR A 12 -9.67 -2.31 -12.55
C THR A 12 -10.36 -3.30 -11.61
N THR A 13 -9.67 -3.74 -10.56
CA THR A 13 -10.17 -4.66 -9.54
C THR A 13 -10.16 -4.08 -8.14
N ASP A 14 -9.28 -3.11 -7.90
CA ASP A 14 -9.01 -2.57 -6.57
C ASP A 14 -9.58 -1.16 -6.42
N GLN A 15 -9.87 -0.75 -5.19
CA GLN A 15 -10.52 0.52 -4.90
C GLN A 15 -10.02 1.11 -3.58
N LEU A 16 -9.73 2.40 -3.59
CA LEU A 16 -9.46 3.21 -2.39
C LEU A 16 -10.63 4.14 -2.14
N ILE A 17 -11.14 4.14 -0.92
CA ILE A 17 -12.21 5.04 -0.48
C ILE A 17 -11.71 5.82 0.73
N LEU A 18 -11.49 7.11 0.55
CA LEU A 18 -11.20 8.05 1.63
C LEU A 18 -12.53 8.63 2.13
N THR A 19 -12.84 8.39 3.40
CA THR A 19 -13.91 9.07 4.12
C THR A 19 -13.35 10.21 4.96
N ASP A 20 -14.20 10.85 5.75
CA ASP A 20 -13.80 11.87 6.72
C ASP A 20 -12.91 11.33 7.85
N ASP A 21 -12.92 10.01 8.08
CA ASP A 21 -12.31 9.34 9.22
C ASP A 21 -11.51 8.07 8.89
N HIS A 22 -11.59 7.53 7.67
CA HIS A 22 -10.96 6.28 7.28
C HIS A 22 -10.40 6.31 5.85
N LEU A 23 -9.46 5.41 5.58
CA LEU A 23 -8.98 5.11 4.23
C LEU A 23 -9.12 3.62 3.97
N PHE A 24 -10.20 3.21 3.31
CA PHE A 24 -10.46 1.82 3.01
C PHE A 24 -9.80 1.39 1.70
N LEU A 25 -9.09 0.26 1.72
CA LEU A 25 -8.60 -0.44 0.54
C LEU A 25 -9.39 -1.73 0.35
N PHE A 26 -10.04 -1.85 -0.81
CA PHE A 26 -10.70 -3.05 -1.29
C PHE A 26 -9.86 -3.67 -2.41
N PHE A 27 -9.52 -4.94 -2.30
CA PHE A 27 -8.58 -5.58 -3.21
C PHE A 27 -8.79 -7.10 -3.26
N CYS A 28 -8.00 -7.73 -4.14
CA CYS A 28 -8.11 -9.11 -4.60
C CYS A 28 -9.14 -9.30 -5.73
N LYS A 29 -8.66 -9.86 -6.84
CA LYS A 29 -9.43 -10.10 -8.07
C LYS A 29 -10.56 -11.12 -7.88
N ASP A 30 -10.42 -12.01 -6.92
CA ASP A 30 -11.40 -13.05 -6.61
C ASP A 30 -12.60 -12.44 -5.86
N PRO A 31 -13.80 -12.43 -6.45
CA PRO A 31 -15.00 -11.88 -5.81
C PRO A 31 -15.35 -12.57 -4.48
N ASP A 32 -15.01 -13.84 -4.34
CA ASP A 32 -15.32 -14.65 -3.16
C ASP A 32 -14.30 -14.44 -2.02
N LYS A 33 -13.18 -13.75 -2.30
CA LYS A 33 -12.08 -13.52 -1.36
C LYS A 33 -11.66 -12.06 -1.29
N ARG A 34 -12.57 -11.13 -1.57
CA ARG A 34 -12.27 -9.70 -1.46
C ARG A 34 -11.83 -9.35 -0.05
N TYR A 35 -10.69 -8.68 0.04
CA TYR A 35 -10.19 -8.13 1.29
C TYR A 35 -10.64 -6.68 1.41
N LEU A 36 -10.95 -6.29 2.64
CA LEU A 36 -11.21 -4.91 3.05
C LEU A 36 -10.30 -4.62 4.23
N ILE A 37 -9.44 -3.62 4.09
CA ILE A 37 -8.62 -3.12 5.18
C ILE A 37 -8.81 -1.61 5.32
N ASP A 38 -8.75 -1.13 6.54
CA ASP A 38 -8.69 0.30 6.85
C ASP A 38 -7.23 0.68 7.09
N LEU A 39 -6.66 1.47 6.19
CA LEU A 39 -5.26 1.90 6.21
C LEU A 39 -4.98 2.96 7.29
N PHE A 40 -6.01 3.53 7.91
CA PHE A 40 -5.84 4.40 9.07
C PHE A 40 -5.70 3.61 10.38
N SER A 41 -5.97 2.31 10.36
CA SER A 41 -5.92 1.47 11.55
C SER A 41 -4.54 0.82 11.73
N GLY A 42 -3.60 1.58 12.29
CA GLY A 42 -2.28 1.07 12.66
C GLY A 42 -1.25 1.19 11.54
N LYS A 43 -0.47 0.13 11.34
CA LYS A 43 0.65 0.08 10.40
C LYS A 43 0.38 -0.96 9.31
N HIS A 44 0.54 -0.56 8.06
CA HIS A 44 0.32 -1.38 6.88
C HIS A 44 1.57 -1.38 6.00
N GLU A 45 1.93 -2.56 5.52
CA GLU A 45 3.13 -2.75 4.72
C GLU A 45 2.76 -3.32 3.34
N PHE A 46 3.46 -2.82 2.32
CA PHE A 46 3.32 -3.25 0.95
C PHE A 46 4.70 -3.56 0.38
N PHE A 47 4.80 -4.68 -0.30
CA PHE A 47 5.93 -4.98 -1.16
C PHE A 47 5.69 -4.32 -2.52
N VAL A 48 6.65 -3.55 -3.01
CA VAL A 48 6.56 -2.93 -4.34
C VAL A 48 7.88 -3.08 -5.07
N ARG A 49 7.82 -3.58 -6.30
CA ARG A 49 8.97 -3.61 -7.21
C ARG A 49 8.91 -2.41 -8.15
N TYR A 50 9.95 -1.59 -8.12
CA TYR A 50 10.09 -0.40 -8.95
C TYR A 50 11.10 -0.62 -10.08
N LEU A 51 10.73 -0.26 -11.31
CA LEU A 51 11.74 -0.13 -12.38
C LEU A 51 12.65 1.08 -12.11
N GLU A 52 12.01 2.18 -11.74
CA GLU A 52 12.57 3.48 -11.33
C GLU A 52 11.64 4.06 -10.25
N ALA A 53 12.06 5.10 -9.52
CA ALA A 53 11.38 5.62 -8.32
C ALA A 53 9.87 5.93 -8.48
N ASP A 54 9.41 6.20 -9.70
CA ASP A 54 8.01 6.52 -10.02
C ASP A 54 7.36 5.52 -11.00
N CYS A 55 7.91 4.31 -11.11
CA CYS A 55 7.41 3.28 -12.03
C CYS A 55 7.24 1.92 -11.31
N PRO A 56 6.16 1.75 -10.52
CA PRO A 56 5.85 0.48 -9.88
C PRO A 56 5.46 -0.57 -10.94
N LEU A 57 6.17 -1.69 -10.93
CA LEU A 57 5.94 -2.83 -11.83
C LEU A 57 5.01 -3.89 -11.21
N LEU A 58 5.12 -4.08 -9.89
CA LEU A 58 4.32 -5.03 -9.13
C LEU A 58 4.14 -4.51 -7.71
N ALA A 59 2.96 -4.72 -7.13
CA ALA A 59 2.63 -4.35 -5.78
C ALA A 59 1.86 -5.48 -5.10
N ALA A 60 2.13 -5.70 -3.81
CA ALA A 60 1.40 -6.64 -2.98
C ALA A 60 1.25 -6.09 -1.57
N TYR A 61 0.09 -6.28 -0.97
CA TYR A 61 -0.12 -6.04 0.45
C TYR A 61 0.49 -7.19 1.26
N LEU A 62 1.14 -6.86 2.38
CA LEU A 62 1.76 -7.82 3.30
C LEU A 62 0.95 -7.85 4.61
N PRO A 63 0.02 -8.80 4.79
CA PRO A 63 -0.70 -8.97 6.05
C PRO A 63 0.28 -9.22 7.19
N ASP A 64 0.28 -8.36 8.21
CA ASP A 64 1.19 -8.42 9.36
C ASP A 64 2.68 -8.50 8.96
N GLY A 65 3.06 -7.94 7.81
CA GLY A 65 4.43 -7.99 7.28
C GLY A 65 4.84 -9.36 6.72
N ASN A 66 3.91 -10.31 6.58
CA ASN A 66 4.20 -11.67 6.14
C ASN A 66 4.32 -11.79 4.60
N ARG A 67 5.54 -12.12 4.14
CA ARG A 67 5.89 -12.40 2.74
C ARG A 67 5.09 -13.54 2.12
N GLU A 68 4.90 -14.64 2.83
CA GLU A 68 4.27 -15.84 2.29
C GLU A 68 2.75 -15.67 2.11
N ALA A 69 2.18 -14.71 2.85
CA ALA A 69 0.78 -14.33 2.77
C ALA A 69 0.55 -13.09 1.90
N ALA A 70 1.53 -12.69 1.07
CA ALA A 70 1.41 -11.52 0.21
C ALA A 70 0.20 -11.64 -0.73
N ILE A 71 -0.56 -10.55 -0.85
CA ILE A 71 -1.76 -10.47 -1.67
C ILE A 71 -1.51 -9.42 -2.74
N ASP A 72 -1.51 -9.84 -4.00
CA ASP A 72 -1.33 -8.94 -5.15
C ASP A 72 -2.37 -7.82 -5.15
N ILE A 73 -1.91 -6.60 -5.41
CA ILE A 73 -2.74 -5.42 -5.61
C ILE A 73 -2.32 -4.70 -6.90
N GLU A 74 -3.17 -3.82 -7.40
CA GLU A 74 -2.84 -2.98 -8.54
C GLU A 74 -1.78 -1.93 -8.17
N THR A 75 -0.81 -1.73 -9.04
CA THR A 75 0.24 -0.71 -8.85
C THR A 75 -0.35 0.71 -8.81
N SER A 76 -1.49 0.94 -9.45
CA SER A 76 -2.21 2.22 -9.38
C SER A 76 -2.73 2.56 -7.98
N VAL A 77 -2.89 1.56 -7.10
CA VAL A 77 -3.17 1.80 -5.67
C VAL A 77 -1.97 2.50 -5.02
N ILE A 78 -0.75 2.06 -5.34
CA ILE A 78 0.48 2.67 -4.83
C ILE A 78 0.65 4.10 -5.37
N ASP A 79 0.41 4.30 -6.67
CA ASP A 79 0.47 5.63 -7.28
C ASP A 79 -0.48 6.61 -6.59
N GLU A 80 -1.71 6.16 -6.28
CA GLU A 80 -2.71 6.99 -5.63
C GLU A 80 -2.36 7.30 -4.16
N LEU A 81 -1.86 6.32 -3.42
CA LEU A 81 -1.38 6.50 -2.04
C LEU A 81 -0.21 7.49 -1.98
N GLN A 82 0.71 7.41 -2.94
CA GLN A 82 1.82 8.35 -3.07
C GLN A 82 1.31 9.76 -3.42
N ARG A 83 0.40 9.88 -4.40
CA ARG A 83 -0.19 11.16 -4.83
C ARG A 83 -0.91 11.89 -3.70
N GLN A 84 -1.55 11.14 -2.79
CA GLN A 84 -2.25 11.68 -1.63
C GLN A 84 -1.34 11.81 -0.38
N ASN A 85 -0.05 11.50 -0.47
CA ASN A 85 0.93 11.55 0.62
C ASN A 85 0.59 10.67 1.83
N PHE A 86 0.00 9.49 1.61
CA PHE A 86 -0.27 8.52 2.70
C PHE A 86 0.93 7.62 3.02
N ILE A 87 1.89 7.52 2.11
CA ILE A 87 3.10 6.71 2.33
C ILE A 87 3.99 7.42 3.35
N SER A 88 4.18 6.80 4.51
CA SER A 88 5.03 7.32 5.58
C SER A 88 6.51 6.99 5.36
N LYS A 89 6.80 5.85 4.75
CA LYS A 89 8.17 5.39 4.53
C LYS A 89 8.30 4.52 3.28
N ILE A 90 9.42 4.66 2.58
CA ILE A 90 9.86 3.76 1.50
C ILE A 90 11.29 3.32 1.84
N GLU A 91 11.51 2.01 1.89
CA GLU A 91 12.79 1.39 2.23
C GLU A 91 13.15 0.33 1.20
N ILE A 92 14.44 -0.02 1.10
CA ILE A 92 14.86 -1.21 0.37
C ILE A 92 14.34 -2.44 1.10
N TYR A 93 13.68 -3.35 0.39
CA TYR A 93 13.02 -4.50 1.00
C TYR A 93 14.00 -5.51 1.61
N ASP A 94 15.14 -5.71 0.93
CA ASP A 94 16.21 -6.62 1.35
C ASP A 94 17.54 -6.13 0.77
N GLU A 95 18.31 -5.40 1.57
CA GLU A 95 19.55 -4.76 1.12
C GLU A 95 20.61 -5.78 0.66
N GLU A 96 20.72 -6.92 1.35
CA GLU A 96 21.70 -7.96 1.01
C GLU A 96 21.39 -8.59 -0.34
N VAL A 97 20.10 -8.88 -0.59
CA VAL A 97 19.64 -9.39 -1.88
C VAL A 97 19.82 -8.35 -2.98
N GLU A 98 19.48 -7.08 -2.73
CA GLU A 98 19.64 -6.01 -3.71
C GLU A 98 21.10 -5.76 -4.09
N LEU A 99 22.03 -5.81 -3.12
CA LEU A 99 23.46 -5.65 -3.38
C LEU A 99 24.05 -6.76 -4.27
N ALA A 100 23.46 -7.96 -4.24
CA ALA A 100 23.88 -9.08 -5.08
C ALA A 100 23.30 -9.03 -6.51
N ARG A 101 22.34 -8.13 -6.79
CA ARG A 101 21.66 -8.07 -8.09
C ARG A 101 22.50 -7.34 -9.15
N PRO A 102 22.32 -7.68 -10.44
CA PRO A 102 22.96 -6.95 -11.53
C PRO A 102 22.61 -5.47 -11.53
N ARG A 103 23.53 -4.62 -12.03
CA ARG A 103 23.23 -3.21 -12.30
C ARG A 103 21.97 -3.08 -13.17
N ASN A 104 21.06 -2.19 -12.76
CA ASN A 104 19.76 -1.89 -13.40
C ASN A 104 18.66 -2.95 -13.19
N HIS A 105 18.81 -3.86 -12.23
CA HIS A 105 17.66 -4.68 -11.81
C HIS A 105 16.60 -3.78 -11.15
N PRO A 106 15.28 -4.04 -11.37
CA PRO A 106 14.22 -3.36 -10.63
C PRO A 106 14.42 -3.47 -9.11
N GLN A 107 14.24 -2.37 -8.39
CA GLN A 107 14.46 -2.35 -6.95
C GLN A 107 13.22 -2.86 -6.21
N ASP A 108 13.42 -3.79 -5.28
CA ASP A 108 12.36 -4.22 -4.37
C ASP A 108 12.33 -3.29 -3.15
N CYS A 109 11.17 -2.71 -2.88
CA CYS A 109 10.95 -1.76 -1.80
C CYS A 109 9.88 -2.26 -0.82
N LEU A 110 10.06 -1.91 0.46
CA LEU A 110 9.00 -1.92 1.46
C LEU A 110 8.38 -0.54 1.52
N ILE A 111 7.08 -0.46 1.27
CA ILE A 111 6.29 0.74 1.48
C ILE A 111 5.52 0.57 2.77
N THR A 112 5.59 1.57 3.64
CA THR A 112 4.84 1.61 4.89
C THR A 112 3.84 2.76 4.85
N ILE A 113 2.63 2.47 5.32
CA ILE A 113 1.66 3.44 5.80
C ILE A 113 1.57 3.24 7.30
N ASP A 114 1.80 4.30 8.06
CA ASP A 114 1.72 4.23 9.52
C ASP A 114 0.86 5.40 10.01
N MET A 115 -0.33 5.07 10.47
CA MET A 115 -1.31 6.01 11.01
C MET A 115 -1.48 5.82 12.53
N SER A 116 -0.61 5.02 13.16
CA SER A 116 -0.66 4.75 14.61
C SER A 116 -0.42 6.01 15.46
N GLU A 117 0.34 6.98 14.94
CA GLU A 117 0.60 8.26 15.63
C GLU A 117 -0.38 9.38 15.24
N ALA A 118 -1.13 9.24 14.15
CA ALA A 118 -1.98 10.30 13.60
C ALA A 118 -3.14 10.67 14.54
N PHE A 119 -3.52 9.78 15.47
CA PHE A 119 -4.58 10.00 16.45
C PHE A 119 -4.08 10.33 17.87
N SER A 120 -2.76 10.36 18.12
CA SER A 120 -2.19 10.68 19.44
C SER A 120 -2.03 12.19 19.71
N ALA A 121 -2.49 13.06 18.80
CA ALA A 121 -2.39 14.51 18.92
C ALA A 121 -3.70 15.21 19.35
N VAL A 122 -4.68 14.45 19.85
CA VAL A 122 -5.92 14.98 20.41
C VAL A 122 -6.17 14.39 21.80
N GLU A 123 -5.36 14.82 22.78
CA GLU A 123 -5.71 14.81 24.20
C GLU A 123 -5.33 16.14 24.86
#